data_AF-A0A7S1HHE6-F1
#
_entry.id   AF-A0A7S1HHE6-F1
#
_cell.length_a   1.000
_cell.length_b   1.000
_cell.length_c   1.000
_cell.angle_alpha   90.00
_cell.angle_beta   90.00
_cell.angle_gamma   90.00
#
_symmetry.space_group_name_H-M   'P 1'
#
loop_
_entity.id
_entity.type
_entity.pdbx_description
1 polymer ?
#
loop_
_entity_poly.entity_id
_entity_poly.type
_entity_poly.pdbx_seq_one_letter_code
_entity_poly.pdbx_strand_id
1 'polypeptide(L)'
;LLQSVNVQDRLIDQFKLMAEYDVKYRYQARKALTENTRISLGKKDGLITVEADAYSPELAADLANAHVSELRRLTGELALTEAQQRRTFFEGELKRTRQQLAQAQ
;
A
#
# COMPACT_ATOMS: atom_id res chain seq x y z
N LEU A 1 2.25 4.98 -2.33
CA LEU A 1 1.80 3.74 -1.65
C LEU A 1 0.75 3.00 -2.47
N LEU A 2 -0.38 3.65 -2.80
CA LEU A 2 -1.42 3.06 -3.65
C LEU A 2 -0.96 2.68 -5.06
N GLN A 3 -0.02 3.43 -5.63
CA GLN A 3 0.63 3.11 -6.91
C GLN A 3 1.96 2.36 -6.74
N SER A 4 2.19 1.72 -5.59
CA SER A 4 3.43 0.95 -5.40
C SER A 4 3.41 -0.32 -6.24
N VAL A 5 4.59 -0.78 -6.65
CA VAL A 5 4.76 -2.01 -7.45
C VAL A 5 4.10 -3.21 -6.77
N ASN A 6 4.25 -3.35 -5.45
CA ASN A 6 3.66 -4.48 -4.72
C ASN A 6 2.12 -4.49 -4.76
N VAL A 7 1.48 -3.33 -4.65
CA VAL A 7 0.01 -3.21 -4.77
C VAL A 7 -0.41 -3.50 -6.20
N GLN A 8 0.27 -2.93 -7.18
CA GLN A 8 -0.03 -3.14 -8.59
C GLN A 8 0.13 -4.61 -8.98
N ASP A 9 1.19 -5.28 -8.54
CA ASP A 9 1.42 -6.69 -8.83
C ASP A 9 0.33 -7.58 -8.23
N ARG A 10 -0.13 -7.29 -7.01
CA ARG A 10 -1.27 -8.00 -6.40
C ARG A 10 -2.55 -7.82 -7.20
N LEU A 11 -2.85 -6.60 -7.63
CA LEU A 11 -4.05 -6.32 -8.44
C LEU A 11 -3.98 -6.99 -9.82
N ILE A 12 -2.81 -6.98 -10.45
CA ILE A 12 -2.56 -7.68 -11.72
C ILE A 12 -2.83 -9.17 -11.58
N ASP A 13 -2.38 -9.78 -10.48
CA ASP A 13 -2.58 -11.21 -10.25
C ASP A 13 -4.04 -11.54 -9.89
N GLN A 14 -4.66 -10.73 -9.02
CA GLN A 14 -6.03 -10.93 -8.56
C GLN A 14 -7.06 -10.82 -9.69
N PHE A 15 -6.91 -9.80 -10.55
CA PHE A 15 -7.83 -9.53 -11.66
C PHE A 15 -7.35 -10.04 -13.01
N LYS A 16 -6.24 -10.80 -13.02
CA LYS A 16 -5.63 -11.35 -14.24
C LYS A 16 -5.43 -10.30 -15.33
N LEU A 17 -5.01 -9.10 -14.95
CA LEU A 17 -4.95 -7.92 -15.83
C LEU A 17 -4.01 -8.09 -17.03
N MET A 18 -3.07 -9.03 -16.96
CA MET A 18 -2.25 -9.42 -18.11
C MET A 18 -3.09 -9.88 -19.30
N ALA A 19 -4.15 -10.65 -19.04
CA ALA A 19 -5.08 -11.14 -20.06
C ALA A 19 -6.07 -10.06 -20.48
N GLU A 20 -6.61 -9.31 -19.52
CA GLU A 20 -7.56 -8.21 -19.80
C GLU A 20 -6.96 -7.12 -20.68
N TYR A 21 -5.68 -6.78 -20.47
CA TYR A 21 -4.97 -5.80 -21.28
C TYR A 21 -4.28 -6.40 -22.52
N ASP A 22 -4.37 -7.71 -22.74
CA ASP A 22 -3.66 -8.44 -23.80
C ASP A 22 -2.15 -8.11 -23.89
N VAL A 23 -1.47 -8.18 -22.75
CA VAL A 23 -0.05 -7.82 -22.64
C VAL A 23 0.83 -9.01 -22.31
N LYS A 24 2.01 -9.05 -22.94
CA LYS A 24 2.98 -10.13 -22.75
C LYS A 24 3.85 -9.96 -21.51
N TYR A 25 4.06 -8.73 -21.06
CA TYR A 25 4.97 -8.43 -19.96
C TYR A 25 4.28 -7.69 -18.81
N ARG A 26 4.60 -8.08 -17.58
CA ARG A 26 4.03 -7.48 -16.35
C ARG A 26 4.21 -5.97 -16.24
N TYR A 27 5.33 -5.44 -16.74
CA TYR A 27 5.54 -3.98 -16.71
C TYR A 27 4.53 -3.23 -17.59
N GLN A 28 4.04 -3.85 -18.67
CA GLN A 28 3.01 -3.26 -19.53
C GLN A 28 1.66 -3.27 -18.80
N ALA A 29 1.31 -4.37 -18.12
CA ALA A 29 0.11 -4.42 -17.28
C ALA A 29 0.15 -3.37 -16.17
N ARG A 30 1.31 -3.20 -15.51
CA ARG A 30 1.51 -2.14 -14.51
C ARG A 30 1.34 -0.74 -15.09
N LYS A 31 1.88 -0.51 -16.29
CA LYS A 31 1.74 0.77 -16.99
C LYS A 31 0.27 1.05 -17.32
N ALA A 32 -0.43 0.11 -17.94
CA ALA A 32 -1.84 0.22 -18.27
C ALA A 32 -2.70 0.46 -17.01
N LEU A 33 -2.48 -0.31 -15.95
CA LEU A 33 -3.17 -0.12 -14.67
C LEU A 33 -2.92 1.28 -14.08
N THR A 34 -1.68 1.79 -14.17
CA THR A 34 -1.33 3.13 -13.69
C THR A 34 -2.00 4.23 -14.52
N GLU A 35 -2.04 4.05 -15.84
CA GLU A 35 -2.68 5.00 -16.75
C GLU A 35 -4.20 5.04 -16.57
N ASN A 36 -4.80 3.89 -16.25
CA ASN A 36 -6.23 3.73 -16.03
C ASN A 36 -6.67 3.93 -14.57
N THR A 37 -5.76 4.31 -13.66
CA THR A 37 -6.11 4.54 -12.25
C THR A 37 -5.68 5.94 -11.84
N ARG A 38 -6.65 6.77 -11.45
CA ARG A 38 -6.41 8.12 -10.95
C ARG A 38 -6.76 8.19 -9.47
N ILE A 39 -5.81 8.71 -8.69
CA ILE A 39 -5.97 8.87 -7.25
C ILE A 39 -5.76 10.34 -6.92
N SER A 40 -6.78 10.95 -6.31
CA SER A 40 -6.74 12.35 -5.91
C SER A 40 -7.05 12.51 -4.43
N LEU A 41 -6.44 13.53 -3.82
CA LEU A 41 -6.71 13.92 -2.45
C LEU A 41 -7.40 15.29 -2.47
N GLY A 42 -8.64 15.31 -2.03
CA GLY A 42 -9.40 16.53 -1.83
C GLY A 42 -8.74 17.37 -0.74
N LYS A 43 -8.04 18.44 -1.13
CA LYS A 43 -7.30 19.29 -0.18
C LYS A 43 -8.20 20.05 0.79
N LYS A 44 -9.49 20.16 0.49
CA LYS A 44 -10.47 20.96 1.26
C LYS A 44 -11.29 20.11 2.22
N ASP A 45 -11.65 18.89 1.83
CA ASP A 45 -12.52 17.96 2.56
C ASP A 45 -11.74 16.74 3.12
N GLY A 46 -10.48 16.56 2.71
CA GLY A 46 -9.62 15.46 3.15
C GLY A 46 -9.97 14.11 2.54
N LEU A 47 -10.83 14.06 1.52
CA LEU A 47 -11.28 12.81 0.92
C LEU A 47 -10.26 12.26 -0.08
N ILE A 48 -10.02 10.95 -0.05
CA ILE A 48 -9.25 10.24 -1.06
C ILE A 48 -10.23 9.68 -2.09
N THR A 49 -10.13 10.15 -3.33
CA THR A 49 -10.93 9.65 -4.45
C THR A 49 -10.07 8.74 -5.30
N VAL A 50 -10.56 7.53 -5.57
CA VAL A 50 -9.94 6.55 -6.46
C VAL A 50 -10.88 6.36 -7.65
N GLU A 51 -10.40 6.67 -8.83
CA GLU A 51 -11.06 6.43 -10.11
C GLU A 51 -10.29 5.32 -10.83
N ALA A 52 -11.01 4.31 -11.31
CA ALA A 52 -10.43 3.20 -12.07
C ALA A 52 -11.25 3.02 -13.35
N ASP A 53 -10.56 3.07 -14.48
CA ASP A 53 -11.11 2.82 -15.80
C ASP A 53 -10.79 1.39 -16.23
N ALA A 54 -11.78 0.68 -16.76
CA ALA A 54 -11.62 -0.68 -17.25
C ALA A 54 -12.54 -0.95 -18.43
N TYR A 55 -12.32 -2.07 -19.12
CA TYR A 55 -13.13 -2.47 -20.27
C TYR A 55 -14.58 -2.78 -19.91
N SER A 56 -14.84 -3.26 -18.69
CA SER A 56 -16.18 -3.54 -18.19
C SER A 56 -16.46 -2.71 -16.93
N PRO A 57 -17.71 -2.26 -16.75
CA PRO A 57 -18.11 -1.50 -15.56
C PRO A 57 -17.96 -2.32 -14.27
N GLU A 58 -18.12 -3.64 -14.35
CA GLU A 58 -17.90 -4.56 -13.22
C GLU A 58 -16.43 -4.57 -12.81
N LEU A 59 -15.52 -4.72 -13.79
CA LEU A 59 -14.08 -4.72 -13.53
C LEU A 59 -13.60 -3.37 -12.97
N ALA A 60 -14.16 -2.25 -13.46
CA ALA A 60 -13.84 -0.91 -12.97
C ALA A 60 -14.22 -0.76 -11.49
N ALA A 61 -15.44 -1.18 -11.11
CA ALA A 61 -15.91 -1.14 -9.73
C ALA A 61 -15.05 -2.04 -8.82
N ASP A 62 -14.73 -3.25 -9.29
CA ASP A 62 -13.90 -4.20 -8.54
C ASP A 62 -12.48 -3.68 -8.32
N LEU A 63 -11.86 -3.08 -9.35
CA LEU A 63 -10.54 -2.45 -9.24
C LEU A 63 -10.54 -1.30 -8.22
N ALA A 64 -11.53 -0.41 -8.29
CA ALA A 64 -11.64 0.70 -7.34
C ALA A 64 -11.79 0.19 -5.89
N ASN A 65 -12.64 -0.81 -5.66
CA ASN A 65 -12.85 -1.41 -4.35
C ASN A 65 -11.59 -2.15 -3.84
N ALA A 66 -10.85 -2.81 -4.72
CA ALA A 66 -9.61 -3.48 -4.39
C ALA A 66 -8.51 -2.49 -3.99
N HIS A 67 -8.42 -1.33 -4.65
CA HIS A 67 -7.50 -0.26 -4.24
C HIS A 67 -7.75 0.22 -2.81
N VAL A 68 -9.02 0.37 -2.40
CA VAL A 68 -9.38 0.74 -1.02
C VAL A 68 -8.99 -0.36 -0.03
N SER A 69 -9.21 -1.62 -0.39
CA SER A 69 -8.85 -2.78 0.44
C SER A 69 -7.34 -2.88 0.65
N GLU A 70 -6.56 -2.71 -0.41
CA GLU A 70 -5.10 -2.71 -0.36
C GLU A 70 -4.54 -1.52 0.42
N LEU A 71 -5.16 -0.34 0.31
CA LEU A 71 -4.80 0.81 1.16
C LEU A 71 -4.94 0.46 2.63
N ARG A 72 -6.10 -0.09 3.02
CA ARG A 72 -6.38 -0.45 4.41
C ARG A 72 -5.39 -1.51 4.92
N ARG A 73 -5.07 -2.50 4.10
CA ARG A 73 -4.08 -3.54 4.42
C ARG A 73 -2.70 -2.93 4.67
N LEU A 74 -2.22 -2.10 3.74
CA LEU A 74 -0.92 -1.43 3.85
C LEU A 74 -0.84 -0.53 5.08
N THR A 75 -1.88 0.27 5.35
CA THR A 75 -1.92 1.13 6.53
C THR A 75 -1.88 0.30 7.82
N GLY A 76 -2.57 -0.85 7.86
CA GLY A 76 -2.51 -1.78 8.99
C GLY A 76 -1.12 -2.38 9.21
N GLU A 77 -0.45 -2.82 8.14
CA GLU A 77 0.92 -3.36 8.21
C GLU A 77 1.93 -2.30 8.68
N LEU A 78 1.81 -1.07 8.18
CA LEU A 78 2.68 0.04 8.61
C LEU A 78 2.46 0.38 10.09
N ALA A 79 1.21 0.46 10.54
CA ALA A 79 0.90 0.76 11.95
C ALA A 79 1.45 -0.30 12.90
N LEU A 80 1.35 -1.59 12.55
CA LEU A 80 1.96 -2.68 13.32
C LEU A 80 3.49 -2.56 13.37
N THR A 81 4.09 -2.23 12.23
CA THR A 81 5.55 -2.08 12.10
C THR A 81 6.06 -0.92 12.96
N GLU A 82 5.37 0.22 12.95
CA GLU A 82 5.72 1.37 13.80
C GLU A 82 5.62 1.04 15.29
N ALA A 83 4.58 0.31 15.71
CA ALA A 83 4.43 -0.13 17.10
C ALA A 83 5.57 -1.07 17.52
N GLN A 84 5.97 -2.00 16.66
CA GLN A 84 7.12 -2.88 16.89
C GLN A 84 8.44 -2.10 16.97
N GLN A 85 8.70 -1.19 16.04
CA GLN A 85 9.91 -0.35 16.06
C GLN A 85 9.98 0.49 17.34
N ARG A 86 8.86 1.09 17.77
CA ARG A 86 8.77 1.87 19.01
C ARG A 86 9.08 1.01 20.24
N ARG A 87 8.58 -0.23 20.29
CA ARG A 87 8.89 -1.17 21.38
C ARG A 87 10.39 -1.48 21.44
N THR A 88 10.99 -1.90 20.32
CA THR A 88 12.43 -2.25 20.27
C THR A 88 13.30 -1.07 20.65
N PHE A 89 12.95 0.15 20.20
CA PHE A 89 13.67 1.37 20.59
C PHE A 89 13.65 1.57 22.11
N PHE A 90 12.48 1.51 22.74
CA PHE A 90 12.37 1.68 24.20
C PHE A 90 13.04 0.57 25.00
N GLU A 91 12.98 -0.69 24.55
CA GLU A 91 13.72 -1.80 25.15
C GLU A 91 15.23 -1.55 25.10
N GLY A 92 15.73 -1.01 23.99
CA GLY A 92 17.13 -0.61 23.83
C GLY A 92 17.54 0.50 24.80
N GLU A 93 16.74 1.56 24.91
CA GLU A 93 16.99 2.66 25.84
C GLU A 93 16.96 2.20 27.30
N LEU A 94 15.97 1.39 27.70
CA LEU A 94 15.91 0.79 29.04
C LEU A 94 17.15 -0.02 29.38
N LYS A 95 17.65 -0.81 28.41
CA LYS A 95 18.87 -1.60 28.59
C LYS A 95 20.10 -0.70 28.78
N ARG A 96 20.22 0.36 27.97
CA ARG A 96 21.31 1.35 28.08
C ARG A 96 21.29 2.07 29.43
N THR A 97 20.13 2.55 29.87
CA THR A 97 19.99 3.22 31.17
C THR A 97 20.36 2.30 32.33
N ARG A 98 19.96 1.03 32.30
CA ARG A 98 20.36 0.03 33.31
C ARG A 98 21.87 -0.18 33.33
N GLN A 99 22.52 -0.26 32.17
CA GLN A 99 23.97 -0.41 32.07
C GLN A 99 24.71 0.82 32.60
N GLN A 100 24.24 2.02 32.29
CA GLN A 100 24.83 3.27 32.79
C GLN A 100 24.68 3.40 34.31
N LEU A 101 23.52 3.04 34.86
CA LEU A 101 23.31 3.00 36.32
C LEU A 101 24.23 1.99 37.01
N ALA A 102 24.46 0.82 36.42
CA ALA A 102 25.37 -0.19 36.96
C ALA A 102 26.85 0.22 36.87
N GLN A 103 27.25 1.03 35.87
CA GLN A 103 28.61 1.56 35.74
C GLN A 103 28.87 2.78 36.64
N ALA A 104 27.81 3.47 37.09
CA ALA A 104 27.91 4.62 37.98
C ALA A 104 27.93 4.24 39.48
N GLN A 105 27.90 2.94 39.80
CA GLN A 105 28.04 2.39 41.15
C GLN A 105 29.42 1.78 41.40
#